data_AF-A0A0R3NAR9-F1
#
_entry.id   AF-A0A0R3NAR9-F1
#
_cell.length_a   1.000
_cell.length_b   1.000
_cell.length_c   1.000
_cell.angle_alpha   90.00
_cell.angle_beta   90.00
_cell.angle_gamma   90.00
#
_symmetry.space_group_name_H-M   'P 1'
#
loop_
_entity.id
_entity.type
_entity.pdbx_description
1 polymer ?
#
loop_
_entity_poly.entity_id
_entity_poly.type
_entity_poly.pdbx_seq_one_letter_code
_entity_poly.pdbx_strand_id
1 'polypeptide(L)'
;MKPFLRNGLLAVAIAVSAFWWFKPGYIELDIPTVKHKGGGAFWWEPHYSQISYADSPGTFYVHRRVGTAYPHMQGWMSVEKVFAHFDRLLHQRGWGRTGVLSDNPVMPESRLLPPTGLRAYYRPHQYLGDATILMAIWPIGGATEGLHVVLTTVNPSLMRRVSRAMD
;
A
#
# COMPACT_ATOMS: atom_id res chain seq x y z
N MET A 1 35.64 0.73 33.68
CA MET A 1 35.50 0.57 32.21
C MET A 1 36.18 1.73 31.51
N LYS A 2 37.12 1.47 30.58
CA LYS A 2 37.87 2.52 29.85
C LYS A 2 36.90 3.37 29.02
N PRO A 3 37.01 4.72 28.99
CA PRO A 3 36.07 5.62 28.32
C PRO A 3 35.87 5.33 26.83
N PHE A 4 36.89 4.77 26.16
CA PHE A 4 36.82 4.32 24.77
C PHE A 4 35.77 3.23 24.50
N LEU A 5 35.61 2.26 25.41
CA LEU A 5 34.59 1.21 25.26
C LEU A 5 33.17 1.75 25.43
N ARG A 6 32.97 2.73 26.33
CA ARG A 6 31.67 3.37 26.57
C ARG A 6 31.25 4.24 25.39
N ASN A 7 32.18 5.00 24.82
CA ASN A 7 31.91 5.84 23.65
C ASN A 7 31.67 5.01 22.39
N GLY A 8 32.38 3.88 22.22
CA GLY A 8 32.15 2.95 21.12
C GLY A 8 30.76 2.28 21.18
N LEU A 9 30.34 1.83 22.37
CA LEU A 9 29.00 1.25 22.58
C LEU A 9 27.88 2.27 22.32
N LEU A 10 28.06 3.52 22.75
CA LEU A 10 27.10 4.58 22.49
C LEU A 10 26.99 4.89 20.99
N ALA A 11 28.13 4.98 20.28
CA ALA A 11 28.13 5.21 18.83
C ALA A 11 27.43 4.06 18.07
N VAL A 12 27.66 2.81 18.45
CA VAL A 12 26.97 1.65 17.87
C VAL A 12 25.47 1.70 18.16
N ALA A 13 25.07 2.01 19.40
CA ALA A 13 23.66 2.14 19.75
C ALA A 13 22.96 3.24 18.92
N ILE A 14 23.60 4.41 18.77
CA ILE A 14 23.09 5.51 17.94
C ILE A 14 22.99 5.08 16.48
N ALA A 15 24.02 4.41 15.93
CA ALA A 15 24.01 3.95 14.55
C ALA A 15 22.92 2.90 14.28
N VAL A 16 22.71 1.96 15.21
CA VAL A 16 21.63 0.95 15.11
C VAL A 16 20.26 1.61 15.21
N SER A 17 20.06 2.53 16.15
CA SER A 17 18.81 3.28 16.27
C SER A 17 18.52 4.12 15.03
N ALA A 18 19.53 4.81 14.49
CA ALA A 18 19.40 5.55 13.24
C ALA A 18 19.04 4.62 12.08
N PHE A 19 19.74 3.49 11.92
CA PHE A 19 19.45 2.52 10.87
C PHE A 19 18.00 2.00 10.94
N TRP A 20 17.50 1.67 12.13
CA TRP A 20 16.11 1.24 12.33
C TRP A 20 15.09 2.34 12.00
N TRP A 21 15.43 3.60 12.25
CA TRP A 21 14.58 4.74 11.89
C TRP A 21 14.60 5.07 10.40
N PHE A 22 15.70 4.80 9.68
CA PHE A 22 15.84 5.10 8.25
C PHE A 22 15.53 3.92 7.33
N LYS A 23 15.26 2.73 7.88
CA LYS A 23 14.88 1.56 7.07
C LYS A 23 13.57 1.82 6.28
N PRO A 24 13.49 1.41 5.00
CA PRO A 24 12.24 1.43 4.24
C PRO A 24 11.11 0.70 4.98
N GLY A 25 10.05 1.44 5.31
CA GLY A 25 8.89 0.90 6.01
C GLY A 25 7.77 0.58 5.04
N TYR A 26 7.89 -0.45 4.22
CA TYR A 26 6.77 -0.85 3.36
C TYR A 26 5.60 -1.36 4.19
N ILE A 27 4.37 -0.99 3.80
CA ILE A 27 3.16 -1.53 4.41
C ILE A 27 2.79 -2.80 3.64
N GLU A 28 2.71 -3.92 4.35
CA GLU A 28 2.24 -5.17 3.78
C GLU A 28 0.89 -5.52 4.37
N LEU A 29 -0.12 -5.59 3.51
CA LEU A 29 -1.45 -6.02 3.90
C LEU A 29 -1.56 -7.50 3.61
N ASP A 30 -1.78 -8.27 4.67
CA ASP A 30 -2.13 -9.68 4.55
C ASP A 30 -3.63 -9.79 4.22
N ILE A 31 -3.95 -10.00 2.95
CA ILE A 31 -5.33 -10.15 2.47
C ILE A 31 -5.61 -11.63 2.25
N PRO A 32 -6.57 -12.24 3.00
CA PRO A 32 -6.89 -13.65 2.85
C PRO A 32 -7.44 -13.89 1.43
N THR A 33 -6.74 -14.72 0.66
CA THR A 33 -7.08 -15.00 -0.74
C THR A 33 -6.84 -16.47 -1.05
N VAL A 34 -7.65 -17.03 -1.94
CA VAL A 34 -7.55 -18.44 -2.34
C VAL A 34 -6.71 -18.58 -3.62
N LYS A 35 -5.84 -19.58 -3.71
CA LYS A 35 -5.08 -19.90 -4.92
C LYS A 35 -6.01 -20.49 -5.99
N HIS A 36 -5.90 -20.06 -7.24
CA HIS A 36 -6.66 -20.65 -8.35
C HIS A 36 -5.97 -21.93 -8.88
N LYS A 37 -6.71 -23.03 -8.99
CA LYS A 37 -6.22 -24.26 -9.62
C LYS A 37 -6.06 -24.01 -11.13
N GLY A 38 -4.83 -23.99 -11.62
CA GLY A 38 -4.50 -23.72 -13.03
C GLY A 38 -4.10 -22.28 -13.34
N GLY A 39 -4.44 -21.30 -12.48
CA GLY A 39 -4.06 -19.88 -12.66
C GLY A 39 -2.97 -19.37 -11.72
N GLY A 40 -2.54 -20.16 -10.74
CA GLY A 40 -1.46 -19.77 -9.82
C GLY A 40 -1.94 -18.99 -8.59
N ALA A 41 -1.00 -18.28 -7.95
CA ALA A 41 -1.27 -17.46 -6.77
C ALA A 41 -2.23 -16.32 -7.09
N PHE A 42 -3.09 -15.93 -6.14
CA PHE A 42 -3.95 -14.75 -6.31
C PHE A 42 -3.11 -13.51 -6.58
N TRP A 43 -2.16 -13.23 -5.68
CA TRP A 43 -1.17 -12.16 -5.83
C TRP A 43 0.03 -12.73 -6.59
N TRP A 44 0.09 -12.46 -7.89
CA TRP A 44 1.12 -13.03 -8.76
C TRP A 44 2.27 -12.04 -9.04
N GLU A 45 2.10 -10.75 -8.76
CA GLU A 45 3.16 -9.75 -8.90
C GLU A 45 3.21 -8.80 -7.70
N PRO A 46 4.26 -8.89 -6.86
CA PRO A 46 4.62 -7.87 -5.89
C PRO A 46 5.67 -6.91 -6.47
N HIS A 47 5.52 -5.62 -6.20
CA HIS A 47 6.48 -4.58 -6.60
C HIS A 47 6.71 -3.58 -5.47
N TYR A 48 7.97 -3.31 -5.16
CA TYR A 48 8.39 -2.35 -4.15
C TYR A 48 9.12 -1.21 -4.83
N SER A 49 8.69 0.03 -4.58
CA SER A 49 9.29 1.22 -5.16
C SER A 49 9.41 2.36 -4.16
N GLN A 50 10.19 3.36 -4.54
CA GLN A 50 10.40 4.57 -3.76
C GLN A 50 10.09 5.76 -4.66
N ILE A 51 9.28 6.68 -4.16
CA ILE A 51 8.90 7.90 -4.89
C ILE A 51 9.34 9.10 -4.08
N SER A 52 10.20 9.92 -4.68
CA SER A 52 10.64 11.21 -4.14
C SER A 52 10.26 12.30 -5.13
N TYR A 53 9.80 13.44 -4.60
CA TYR A 53 9.40 14.59 -5.42
C TYR A 53 10.46 15.69 -5.26
N ALA A 54 10.79 16.38 -6.36
CA ALA A 54 11.85 17.39 -6.36
C ALA A 54 11.49 18.62 -5.50
N ASP A 55 10.20 18.91 -5.38
CA ASP A 55 9.62 20.06 -4.69
C ASP A 55 9.27 19.78 -3.22
N SER A 56 9.50 18.56 -2.71
CA SER A 56 9.05 18.21 -1.37
C SER A 56 9.95 17.16 -0.70
N PRO A 57 10.43 17.43 0.53
CA PRO A 57 11.42 16.58 1.19
C PRO A 57 10.85 15.20 1.58
N GLY A 58 11.75 14.22 1.63
CA GLY A 58 11.45 12.85 2.01
C GLY A 58 10.95 11.96 0.86
N THR A 59 10.70 10.70 1.19
CA THR A 59 10.36 9.63 0.24
C THR A 59 9.07 8.94 0.65
N PHE A 60 8.30 8.48 -0.33
CA PHE A 60 7.22 7.51 -0.16
C PHE A 60 7.70 6.11 -0.46
N TYR A 61 7.52 5.19 0.49
CA TYR A 61 7.74 3.77 0.30
C TYR A 61 6.44 3.16 -0.21
N VAL A 62 6.48 2.67 -1.44
CA VAL A 62 5.30 2.16 -2.14
C VAL A 62 5.43 0.67 -2.31
N HIS A 63 4.40 -0.07 -1.91
CA HIS A 63 4.29 -1.49 -2.17
C HIS A 63 3.00 -1.76 -2.93
N ARG A 64 3.15 -2.27 -4.15
CA ARG A 64 2.07 -2.61 -5.07
C ARG A 64 1.97 -4.12 -5.19
N ARG A 65 0.75 -4.63 -5.16
CA ARG A 65 0.44 -6.04 -5.45
C ARG A 65 -0.59 -6.09 -6.55
N VAL A 66 -0.34 -6.92 -7.56
CA VAL A 66 -1.31 -7.25 -8.61
C VAL A 66 -1.79 -8.66 -8.39
N GLY A 67 -3.11 -8.82 -8.49
CA GLY A 67 -3.74 -10.12 -8.40
C GLY A 67 -4.92 -10.27 -9.33
N THR A 68 -5.37 -11.51 -9.42
CA THR A 68 -6.52 -11.89 -10.24
C THR A 68 -7.55 -12.59 -9.37
N ALA A 69 -8.73 -11.99 -9.27
CA ALA A 69 -9.88 -12.58 -8.62
C ALA A 69 -10.70 -13.37 -9.62
N TYR A 70 -10.68 -14.69 -9.48
CA TYR A 70 -11.58 -15.59 -10.18
C TYR A 70 -12.89 -15.75 -9.37
N PRO A 71 -14.07 -15.46 -9.95
CA PRO A 71 -15.33 -15.46 -9.22
C PRO A 71 -15.63 -16.79 -8.52
N HIS A 72 -15.38 -17.93 -9.18
CA HIS A 72 -15.61 -19.26 -8.62
C HIS A 72 -14.67 -19.63 -7.46
N MET A 73 -13.53 -18.94 -7.31
CA MET A 73 -12.58 -19.20 -6.23
C MET A 73 -12.76 -18.25 -5.05
N GLN A 74 -12.92 -16.95 -5.32
CA GLN A 74 -13.03 -15.93 -4.27
C GLN A 74 -14.47 -15.68 -3.83
N GLY A 75 -15.46 -16.10 -4.64
CA GLY A 75 -16.87 -15.73 -4.47
C GLY A 75 -17.16 -14.28 -4.84
N TRP A 76 -16.23 -13.58 -5.48
CA TRP A 76 -16.38 -12.17 -5.87
C TRP A 76 -16.81 -12.07 -7.33
N MET A 77 -18.13 -11.99 -7.53
CA MET A 77 -18.74 -11.98 -8.86
C MET A 77 -18.68 -10.61 -9.56
N SER A 78 -18.37 -9.54 -8.84
CA SER A 78 -18.37 -8.17 -9.39
C SER A 78 -17.36 -7.27 -8.67
N VAL A 79 -17.01 -6.14 -9.31
CA VAL A 79 -16.15 -5.09 -8.76
C VAL A 79 -16.66 -4.63 -7.38
N GLU A 80 -17.97 -4.45 -7.25
CA GLU A 80 -18.63 -4.03 -6.00
C GLU A 80 -18.47 -5.07 -4.90
N LYS A 81 -18.52 -6.37 -5.23
CA LYS A 81 -18.31 -7.45 -4.25
C LYS A 81 -16.87 -7.50 -3.78
N VAL A 82 -15.90 -7.27 -4.67
CA VAL A 82 -14.50 -7.16 -4.25
C VAL A 82 -14.34 -5.95 -3.32
N PHE A 83 -14.82 -4.76 -3.70
CA PHE A 83 -14.74 -3.60 -2.83
C PHE A 83 -15.45 -3.81 -1.49
N ALA A 84 -16.63 -4.42 -1.46
CA ALA A 84 -17.33 -4.72 -0.22
C ALA A 84 -16.53 -5.67 0.70
N HIS A 85 -15.78 -6.61 0.12
CA HIS A 85 -14.88 -7.48 0.87
C HIS A 85 -13.74 -6.67 1.50
N PHE A 86 -13.04 -5.87 0.69
CA PHE A 86 -11.91 -5.07 1.16
C PHE A 86 -12.34 -3.96 2.13
N ASP A 87 -13.44 -3.28 1.86
CA ASP A 87 -14.02 -2.26 2.76
C ASP A 87 -14.24 -2.86 4.15
N ARG A 88 -14.86 -4.04 4.24
CA ARG A 88 -15.10 -4.72 5.52
C ARG A 88 -13.80 -5.09 6.22
N LEU A 89 -12.87 -5.72 5.50
CA LEU A 89 -11.59 -6.19 6.05
C LEU A 89 -10.73 -5.03 6.54
N LEU A 90 -10.61 -3.97 5.75
CA LEU A 90 -9.84 -2.78 6.08
C LEU A 90 -10.48 -2.02 7.25
N HIS A 91 -11.82 -1.91 7.26
CA HIS A 91 -12.54 -1.31 8.38
C HIS A 91 -12.31 -2.05 9.71
N GLN A 92 -12.39 -3.39 9.70
CA GLN A 92 -12.07 -4.22 10.87
C GLN A 92 -10.64 -4.02 11.38
N ARG A 93 -9.72 -3.61 10.50
CA ARG A 93 -8.32 -3.32 10.81
C ARG A 93 -8.06 -1.84 11.12
N GLY A 94 -9.12 -1.05 11.32
CA GLY A 94 -9.04 0.36 11.70
C GLY A 94 -8.70 1.32 10.56
N TRP A 95 -8.89 0.91 9.30
CA TRP A 95 -8.77 1.79 8.14
C TRP A 95 -10.14 2.38 7.78
N GLY A 96 -10.19 3.68 7.52
CA GLY A 96 -11.36 4.38 7.01
C GLY A 96 -11.29 4.53 5.49
N ARG A 97 -12.46 4.64 4.84
CA ARG A 97 -12.55 5.00 3.42
C ARG A 97 -12.50 6.52 3.28
N THR A 98 -11.63 7.04 2.40
CA THR A 98 -11.58 8.48 2.07
C THR A 98 -12.37 8.83 0.81
N GLY A 99 -12.65 7.86 -0.05
CA GLY A 99 -13.36 8.07 -1.30
C GLY A 99 -12.63 7.45 -2.48
N VAL A 100 -12.43 8.26 -3.52
CA VAL A 100 -11.76 7.88 -4.77
C VAL A 100 -10.66 8.90 -5.04
N LEU A 101 -9.49 8.43 -5.49
CA LEU A 101 -8.39 9.27 -5.93
C LEU A 101 -8.13 9.04 -7.42
N SER A 102 -8.46 10.03 -8.24
CA SER A 102 -8.14 10.08 -9.67
C SER A 102 -6.76 10.69 -9.88
N ASP A 103 -6.09 10.29 -10.97
CA ASP A 103 -4.78 10.83 -11.40
C ASP A 103 -3.70 10.83 -10.30
N ASN A 104 -3.66 9.76 -9.51
CA ASN A 104 -2.63 9.56 -8.51
C ASN A 104 -1.40 8.89 -9.15
N PRO A 105 -0.20 9.52 -9.12
CA PRO A 105 1.00 8.96 -9.74
C PRO A 105 1.47 7.65 -9.08
N VAL A 106 1.06 7.40 -7.83
CA VAL A 106 1.40 6.18 -7.09
C VAL A 106 0.53 4.99 -7.51
N MET A 107 -0.62 5.24 -8.16
CA MET A 107 -1.49 4.22 -8.74
C MET A 107 -1.85 4.64 -10.17
N PRO A 108 -1.01 4.31 -11.17
CA PRO A 108 -1.20 4.73 -12.56
C PRO A 108 -2.57 4.36 -13.15
N GLU A 109 -3.17 3.28 -12.66
CA GLU A 109 -4.52 2.82 -13.04
C GLU A 109 -5.59 3.89 -12.77
N SER A 110 -5.36 4.79 -11.81
CA SER A 110 -6.27 5.91 -11.50
C SER A 110 -6.46 6.92 -12.64
N ARG A 111 -5.59 6.89 -13.66
CA ARG A 111 -5.71 7.72 -14.88
C ARG A 111 -6.59 7.09 -15.94
N LEU A 112 -6.73 5.77 -15.91
CA LEU A 112 -7.35 4.98 -16.97
C LEU A 112 -8.73 4.46 -16.56
N LEU A 113 -8.90 4.16 -15.27
CA LEU A 113 -10.13 3.55 -14.78
C LEU A 113 -11.16 4.60 -14.37
N PRO A 114 -12.46 4.32 -14.57
CA PRO A 114 -13.51 5.15 -14.03
C PRO A 114 -13.52 5.11 -12.50
N PRO A 115 -14.08 6.13 -11.82
CA PRO A 115 -14.14 6.20 -10.36
C PRO A 115 -14.78 4.97 -9.68
N THR A 116 -15.67 4.26 -10.38
CA THR A 116 -16.32 3.04 -9.89
C THR A 116 -15.32 1.94 -9.59
N GLY A 117 -14.24 1.83 -10.37
CA GLY A 117 -13.16 0.85 -10.24
C GLY A 117 -12.03 1.27 -9.30
N LEU A 118 -12.19 2.37 -8.56
CA LEU A 118 -11.13 2.94 -7.74
C LEU A 118 -11.57 3.14 -6.29
N ARG A 119 -10.72 2.86 -5.31
CA ARG A 119 -10.97 3.20 -3.89
C ARG A 119 -9.70 3.65 -3.21
N ALA A 120 -9.86 4.53 -2.21
CA ALA A 120 -8.78 4.98 -1.35
C ALA A 120 -9.17 4.85 0.13
N TYR A 121 -8.17 4.49 0.95
CA TYR A 121 -8.32 4.30 2.39
C TYR A 121 -7.19 5.01 3.15
N TYR A 122 -7.50 5.40 4.38
CA TYR A 122 -6.61 6.07 5.32
C TYR A 122 -6.70 5.45 6.71
N ARG A 123 -5.70 5.67 7.55
CA ARG A 123 -5.80 5.35 8.98
C ARG A 123 -6.23 6.62 9.73
N PRO A 124 -7.33 6.61 10.50
CA PRO A 124 -7.86 7.80 11.19
C PRO A 124 -6.89 8.51 12.14
N HIS A 125 -5.89 7.80 12.65
CA HIS A 125 -4.87 8.35 13.56
C HIS A 125 -3.54 8.67 12.86
N GLN A 126 -3.45 8.54 11.53
CA GLN A 126 -2.33 9.06 10.74
C GLN A 126 -2.77 10.38 10.10
N TYR A 127 -2.72 11.43 10.92
CA TYR A 127 -3.07 12.81 10.55
C TYR A 127 -2.00 13.40 9.62
N LEU A 128 -2.01 13.06 8.33
CA LEU A 128 -1.10 13.67 7.34
C LEU A 128 -1.68 13.76 5.91
N GLY A 129 -2.99 13.64 5.72
CA GLY A 129 -3.64 13.88 4.42
C GLY A 129 -3.29 12.91 3.28
N ASP A 130 -2.42 11.93 3.50
CA ASP A 130 -2.00 10.99 2.47
C ASP A 130 -2.79 9.68 2.56
N ALA A 131 -3.50 9.33 1.48
CA ALA A 131 -4.11 8.02 1.35
C ALA A 131 -3.03 6.93 1.45
N THR A 132 -3.23 6.00 2.37
CA THR A 132 -2.24 4.99 2.73
C THR A 132 -2.45 3.71 1.93
N ILE A 133 -3.66 3.51 1.43
CA ILE A 133 -4.03 2.36 0.60
C ILE A 133 -4.86 2.87 -0.58
N LEU A 134 -4.45 2.47 -1.77
CA LEU A 134 -5.12 2.74 -3.04
C LEU A 134 -5.46 1.40 -3.68
N MET A 135 -6.66 1.31 -4.25
CA MET A 135 -7.14 0.11 -4.91
C MET A 135 -7.71 0.43 -6.28
N ALA A 136 -7.37 -0.41 -7.24
CA ALA A 136 -7.90 -0.38 -8.59
C ALA A 136 -8.40 -1.77 -8.98
N ILE A 137 -9.63 -1.84 -9.48
CA ILE A 137 -10.30 -3.10 -9.83
C ILE A 137 -11.05 -2.93 -11.14
N TRP A 138 -10.86 -3.87 -12.05
CA TRP A 138 -11.55 -3.91 -13.34
C TRP A 138 -11.69 -5.34 -13.86
N PRO A 139 -12.68 -5.64 -14.72
CA PRO A 139 -12.82 -6.95 -15.31
C PRO A 139 -11.68 -7.29 -16.26
N ILE A 140 -11.31 -8.57 -16.29
CA ILE A 140 -10.44 -9.14 -17.32
C ILE A 140 -11.25 -9.24 -18.61
N GLY A 141 -10.76 -8.64 -19.70
CA GLY A 141 -11.33 -8.82 -21.03
C GLY A 141 -10.87 -10.14 -21.68
N GLY A 142 -11.66 -10.68 -22.61
CA GLY A 142 -11.31 -11.86 -23.41
C GLY A 142 -11.87 -13.18 -22.88
N ALA A 143 -11.17 -14.30 -23.12
CA ALA A 143 -11.64 -15.66 -22.83
C ALA A 143 -11.54 -16.07 -21.35
N THR A 144 -10.86 -15.29 -20.51
CA THR A 144 -10.69 -15.58 -19.08
C THR A 144 -11.61 -14.69 -18.27
N GLU A 145 -12.61 -15.29 -17.61
CA GLU A 145 -13.50 -14.57 -16.71
C GLU A 145 -12.81 -14.28 -15.37
N GLY A 146 -12.73 -13.01 -14.98
CA GLY A 146 -12.19 -12.60 -13.69
C GLY A 146 -12.07 -11.09 -13.53
N LEU A 147 -11.51 -10.67 -12.40
CA LEU A 147 -11.26 -9.27 -12.08
C LEU A 147 -9.77 -9.09 -11.76
N HIS A 148 -9.14 -8.10 -12.39
CA HIS A 148 -7.85 -7.60 -11.93
C HIS A 148 -8.05 -6.82 -10.65
N VAL A 149 -7.20 -7.08 -9.66
CA VAL A 149 -7.18 -6.40 -8.38
C VAL A 149 -5.77 -5.87 -8.15
N VAL A 150 -5.63 -4.56 -8.10
CA VAL A 150 -4.39 -3.88 -7.74
C VAL A 150 -4.57 -3.24 -6.37
N LEU A 151 -3.63 -3.54 -5.49
CA LEU A 151 -3.55 -2.97 -4.15
C LEU A 151 -2.20 -2.27 -4.01
N THR A 152 -2.23 -0.97 -3.84
CA THR A 152 -1.05 -0.15 -3.60
C THR A 152 -1.11 0.43 -2.21
N THR A 153 -0.04 0.24 -1.45
CA THR A 153 0.13 0.84 -0.13
C THR A 153 1.25 1.86 -0.17
N VAL A 154 1.08 2.94 0.58
CA VAL A 154 1.98 4.08 0.58
C VAL A 154 2.33 4.41 2.01
N ASN A 155 3.62 4.35 2.35
CA ASN A 155 4.13 4.79 3.64
C ASN A 155 5.09 5.97 3.48
N PRO A 156 4.77 7.17 3.99
CA PRO A 156 5.71 8.26 4.01
C PRO A 156 6.85 7.98 5.00
N SER A 157 8.08 8.26 4.56
CA SER A 157 9.27 8.29 5.42
C SER A 157 9.11 9.27 6.59
N LEU A 158 9.89 9.08 7.65
CA LEU A 158 9.86 9.96 8.82
C LEU A 158 10.11 11.43 8.42
N MET A 159 11.09 11.69 7.55
CA MET A 159 11.40 13.03 7.07
C MET A 159 10.19 13.69 6.38
N ARG A 160 9.45 12.91 5.58
CA ARG A 160 8.20 13.39 4.94
C ARG A 160 7.14 13.74 5.98
N ARG A 161 6.99 12.89 7.00
CA ARG A 161 6.02 13.07 8.09
C ARG A 161 6.34 14.33 8.92
N VAL A 162 7.61 14.56 9.21
CA VAL A 162 8.08 15.73 9.96
C VAL A 162 7.89 16.99 9.13
N SER A 163 8.30 17.02 7.87
CA SER A 163 8.13 18.19 7.00
C SER A 163 6.67 18.63 6.91
N ARG A 164 5.76 17.69 6.63
CA ARG A 164 4.32 17.97 6.54
C ARG A 164 3.68 18.41 7.85
N ALA A 165 4.29 18.12 9.00
CA ALA A 165 3.80 18.56 10.31
C ALA A 165 4.30 19.96 10.67
N MET A 166 5.32 20.47 9.96
CA MET A 166 5.87 21.81 10.14
C MET A 166 5.26 22.82 9.15
N ASP A 167 4.66 22.34 8.06
CA ASP A 167 3.85 23.11 7.11
C ASP A 167 2.43 23.35 7.67
#